data_AF-A0A4Q2XXD2-F1
#
_entry.id   AF-A0A4Q2XXD2-F1
#
_cell.length_a   1.000
_cell.length_b   1.000
_cell.length_c   1.000
_cell.angle_alpha   90.00
_cell.angle_beta   90.00
_cell.angle_gamma   90.00
#
_symmetry.space_group_name_H-M   'P 1'
#
loop_
_entity.id
_entity.type
_entity.pdbx_description
1 polymer ?
#
loop_
_entity_poly.entity_id
_entity_poly.type
_entity_poly.pdbx_seq_one_letter_code
_entity_poly.pdbx_strand_id
1 'polypeptide(L)'
;HLSINLTIVGDKVVSGTPTFMGSNPREVMEGKHKGLRVLAAEEDLARALVTTLVSDGKSGAIFSDKPPGEIITAENRTVTALEPVGATAESMSESQRAALLTLVSEYVGRYRSDIAAADMEKIKKAGVEKILFGWAGGTKVGEPYYYRIQGPTFLMECANIQNNARHVHATWRDFTGDFGRDALKEHYSQDH
;
A
#
# COMPACT_ATOMS: atom_id res chain seq x y z
N HIS A 1 5.86 1.79 14.88
CA HIS A 1 4.39 1.81 15.02
C HIS A 1 3.83 0.56 14.38
N LEU A 2 2.86 -0.10 15.00
CA LEU A 2 2.24 -1.29 14.44
C LEU A 2 0.77 -1.35 14.86
N SER A 3 -0.12 -1.50 13.88
CA SER A 3 -1.54 -1.82 14.09
C SER A 3 -1.95 -2.88 13.07
N ILE A 4 -2.50 -3.97 13.57
CA ILE A 4 -2.94 -5.13 12.80
C ILE A 4 -4.38 -5.41 13.24
N ASN A 5 -5.29 -5.51 12.28
CA ASN A 5 -6.67 -5.87 12.52
C ASN A 5 -6.97 -7.19 11.81
N LEU A 6 -7.44 -8.17 12.57
CA LEU A 6 -7.81 -9.49 12.07
C LEU A 6 -9.23 -9.78 12.54
N THR A 7 -10.13 -10.00 11.58
CA THR A 7 -11.49 -10.50 11.86
C THR A 7 -11.54 -11.98 11.53
N ILE A 8 -11.95 -12.78 12.51
CA ILE A 8 -12.03 -14.24 12.41
C ILE A 8 -13.48 -14.65 12.64
N VAL A 9 -14.04 -15.44 11.73
CA VAL A 9 -15.38 -16.03 11.84
C VAL A 9 -15.21 -17.55 11.75
N GLY A 10 -15.58 -18.26 12.82
CA GLY A 10 -15.28 -19.68 12.94
C GLY A 10 -13.77 -19.94 12.94
N ASP A 11 -13.30 -20.74 11.98
CA ASP A 11 -11.90 -21.12 11.79
C ASP A 11 -11.21 -20.32 10.66
N LYS A 12 -11.87 -19.29 10.10
CA LYS A 12 -11.38 -18.54 8.94
C LYS A 12 -11.12 -17.08 9.28
N VAL A 13 -9.96 -16.57 8.84
CA VAL A 13 -9.70 -15.13 8.79
C VAL A 13 -10.49 -14.56 7.62
N VAL A 14 -11.47 -13.72 7.90
CA VAL A 14 -12.34 -13.10 6.88
C VAL A 14 -11.86 -11.71 6.48
N SER A 15 -11.04 -11.06 7.31
CA SER A 15 -10.38 -9.80 6.98
C SER A 15 -9.06 -9.64 7.72
N GLY A 16 -8.04 -9.16 7.00
CA GLY A 16 -6.75 -8.72 7.53
C GLY A 16 -6.54 -7.21 7.44
N THR A 17 -7.60 -6.43 7.25
CA THR A 17 -7.53 -4.97 7.09
C THR A 17 -8.40 -4.24 8.10
N PRO A 18 -8.04 -3.00 8.49
CA PRO A 18 -6.88 -2.24 8.02
C PRO A 18 -5.55 -2.62 8.69
N THR A 19 -4.43 -2.30 8.04
CA THR A 19 -3.09 -2.41 8.65
C THR A 19 -2.34 -1.09 8.60
N PHE A 20 -1.50 -0.87 9.61
CA PHE A 20 -0.58 0.26 9.70
C PHE A 20 0.76 -0.22 10.22
N MET A 21 1.83 0.08 9.48
CA MET A 21 3.20 -0.13 9.91
C MET A 21 3.95 1.20 9.85
N GLY A 22 4.89 1.39 10.76
CA GLY A 22 5.74 2.56 10.74
C GLY A 22 7.06 2.39 11.48
N SER A 23 8.07 3.12 11.05
CA SER A 23 9.40 3.11 11.67
C SER A 23 9.96 4.51 11.83
N ASN A 24 10.46 4.79 13.04
CA ASN A 24 11.21 6.00 13.37
C ASN A 24 12.43 5.60 14.24
N PRO A 25 13.66 5.66 13.71
CA PRO A 25 13.98 6.10 12.37
C PRO A 25 13.59 5.07 11.30
N ARG A 26 13.42 5.53 10.07
CA ARG A 26 13.33 4.73 8.84
C ARG A 26 14.54 3.80 8.69
N GLU A 27 15.72 4.28 9.09
CA GLU A 27 16.97 3.52 9.11
C GLU A 27 17.72 3.77 10.41
N VAL A 28 18.15 2.70 11.07
CA VAL A 28 18.97 2.77 12.28
C VAL A 28 20.38 3.25 11.91
N MET A 29 20.82 4.38 12.49
CA MET A 29 22.09 5.02 12.11
C MET A 29 23.31 4.48 12.85
N GLU A 30 23.10 3.88 14.02
CA GLU A 30 24.17 3.55 14.96
C GLU A 30 23.86 2.31 15.81
N GLY A 31 24.88 1.83 16.52
CA GLY A 31 24.77 0.66 17.37
C GLY A 31 24.66 -0.67 16.60
N LYS A 32 24.30 -1.73 17.32
CA LYS A 32 24.27 -3.12 16.83
C LYS A 32 23.31 -3.38 15.66
N HIS A 33 22.33 -2.51 15.45
CA HIS A 33 21.32 -2.64 14.39
C HIS A 33 21.52 -1.62 13.26
N LYS A 34 22.67 -0.93 13.21
CA LYS A 34 22.99 0.04 12.15
C LYS A 34 22.70 -0.54 10.76
N GLY A 35 22.00 0.24 9.94
CA GLY A 35 21.57 -0.14 8.58
C GLY A 35 20.23 -0.88 8.52
N LEU A 36 19.63 -1.25 9.67
CA LEU A 36 18.31 -1.87 9.68
C LEU A 36 17.25 -0.86 9.18
N ARG A 37 16.52 -1.28 8.14
CA ARG A 37 15.36 -0.57 7.57
C ARG A 37 14.15 -1.50 7.62
N VAL A 38 13.20 -1.22 8.51
CA VAL A 38 12.05 -2.11 8.76
C VAL A 38 11.13 -2.23 7.55
N LEU A 39 10.91 -1.13 6.82
CA LEU A 39 10.04 -1.06 5.63
C LEU A 39 10.87 -0.83 4.35
N ALA A 40 12.00 -1.53 4.24
CA ALA A 40 12.92 -1.39 3.11
C ALA A 40 12.27 -1.81 1.78
N ALA A 41 11.54 -2.92 1.79
CA ALA A 41 10.96 -3.50 0.59
C ALA A 41 9.88 -2.58 -0.01
N GLU A 42 8.96 -2.06 0.81
CA GLU A 42 7.92 -1.13 0.35
C GLU A 42 8.51 0.11 -0.31
N GLU A 43 9.63 0.62 0.21
CA GLU A 43 10.28 1.77 -0.38
C GLU A 43 11.04 1.41 -1.66
N ASP A 44 11.93 0.43 -1.59
CA ASP A 44 12.86 0.13 -2.68
C ASP A 44 12.10 -0.30 -3.94
N LEU A 45 11.06 -1.13 -3.77
CA LEU A 45 10.17 -1.55 -4.86
C LEU A 45 9.40 -0.36 -5.45
N ALA A 46 8.84 0.53 -4.63
CA ALA A 46 8.08 1.68 -5.11
C ALA A 46 8.97 2.71 -5.82
N ARG A 47 10.18 2.95 -5.30
CA ARG A 47 11.19 3.82 -5.94
C ARG A 47 11.64 3.25 -7.27
N ALA A 48 11.95 1.95 -7.32
CA ALA A 48 12.30 1.29 -8.57
C ALA A 48 11.16 1.42 -9.61
N LEU A 49 9.92 1.20 -9.19
CA LEU A 49 8.76 1.35 -10.06
C LEU A 49 8.62 2.78 -10.60
N VAL A 50 8.60 3.82 -9.74
CA VAL A 50 8.47 5.21 -10.24
C VAL A 50 9.62 5.60 -11.16
N THR A 51 10.85 5.19 -10.85
CA THR A 51 12.01 5.49 -11.71
C THR A 51 11.87 4.86 -13.09
N THR A 52 11.45 3.59 -13.17
CA THR A 52 11.24 2.91 -14.46
C THR A 52 10.05 3.47 -15.25
N LEU A 53 8.99 3.90 -14.57
CA LEU A 53 7.85 4.55 -15.23
C LEU A 53 8.27 5.89 -15.85
N VAL A 54 9.00 6.71 -15.09
CA VAL A 54 9.48 8.02 -15.56
C VAL A 54 10.49 7.88 -16.69
N SER A 55 11.42 6.93 -16.61
CA SER A 55 12.39 6.68 -17.70
C SER A 55 11.71 6.27 -19.01
N ASP A 56 10.57 5.58 -18.91
CA ASP A 56 9.76 5.14 -20.05
C ASP A 56 8.72 6.18 -20.50
N GLY A 57 8.90 7.45 -20.11
CA GLY A 57 8.06 8.57 -20.54
C GLY A 57 6.71 8.69 -19.83
N LYS A 58 6.45 7.89 -18.78
CA LYS A 58 5.21 7.96 -17.99
C LYS A 58 5.35 8.94 -16.82
N SER A 59 5.73 10.18 -17.12
CA SER A 59 5.95 11.23 -16.11
C SER A 59 4.72 11.50 -15.24
N GLY A 60 3.51 11.26 -15.76
CA GLY A 60 2.26 11.35 -15.01
C GLY A 60 2.14 10.39 -13.82
N ALA A 61 3.06 9.42 -13.67
CA ALA A 61 3.20 8.64 -12.44
C ALA A 61 3.54 9.53 -11.23
N ILE A 62 4.29 10.62 -11.43
CA ILE A 62 4.52 11.66 -10.43
C ILE A 62 3.40 12.70 -10.57
N PHE A 63 2.45 12.69 -9.64
CA PHE A 63 1.28 13.58 -9.70
C PHE A 63 1.49 14.90 -8.94
N SER A 64 2.52 14.99 -8.10
CA SER A 64 2.86 16.19 -7.34
C SER A 64 4.35 16.20 -6.95
N ASP A 65 5.01 17.34 -7.14
CA ASP A 65 6.39 17.53 -6.64
C ASP A 65 6.46 17.61 -5.11
N LYS A 66 5.35 17.98 -4.47
CA LYS A 66 5.22 18.09 -3.02
C LYS A 66 4.39 16.92 -2.48
N PRO A 67 4.97 16.00 -1.68
CA PRO A 67 4.18 14.96 -1.05
C PRO A 67 3.25 15.57 0.02
N PRO A 68 2.09 14.94 0.30
CA PRO A 68 1.30 15.27 1.48
C PRO A 68 2.14 15.10 2.76
N GLY A 69 1.72 15.73 3.86
CA GLY A 69 2.45 15.66 5.13
C GLY A 69 2.43 14.27 5.79
N GLU A 70 1.48 13.41 5.40
CA GLU A 70 1.24 12.08 5.94
C GLU A 70 0.37 11.25 4.97
N ILE A 71 0.09 9.99 5.31
CA ILE A 71 -1.00 9.16 4.74
C ILE A 71 -2.28 9.98 4.63
N ILE A 72 -2.92 10.00 3.45
CA ILE A 72 -4.09 10.84 3.17
C ILE A 72 -5.32 10.32 3.91
N THR A 73 -5.47 9.00 4.03
CA THR A 73 -6.63 8.41 4.71
C THR A 73 -6.51 8.36 6.23
N ALA A 74 -5.31 8.60 6.78
CA ALA A 74 -5.01 8.77 8.20
C ALA A 74 -5.89 7.89 9.14
N GLU A 75 -6.59 8.51 10.09
CA GLU A 75 -7.48 7.87 11.06
C GLU A 75 -8.90 7.57 10.55
N ASN A 76 -9.17 7.73 9.25
CA ASN A 76 -10.52 7.57 8.71
C ASN A 76 -11.09 6.20 9.04
N ARG A 77 -12.23 6.20 9.74
CA ARG A 77 -12.93 4.99 10.13
C ARG A 77 -13.34 4.17 8.92
N THR A 78 -13.72 4.80 7.82
CA THR A 78 -14.05 4.16 6.54
C THR A 78 -13.16 4.74 5.45
N VAL A 79 -12.67 3.90 4.55
CA VAL A 79 -11.93 4.34 3.38
C VAL A 79 -12.77 4.16 2.12
N THR A 80 -12.67 5.10 1.19
CA THR A 80 -13.23 5.02 -0.16
C THR A 80 -12.12 5.30 -1.16
N ALA A 81 -12.35 5.01 -2.43
CA ALA A 81 -11.44 5.41 -3.48
C ALA A 81 -11.19 6.93 -3.42
N LEU A 82 -9.93 7.31 -3.49
CA LEU A 82 -9.50 8.69 -3.65
C LEU A 82 -9.50 9.06 -5.13
N GLU A 83 -9.46 10.36 -5.43
CA GLU A 83 -9.32 10.86 -6.81
C GLU A 83 -8.18 10.12 -7.54
N PRO A 84 -8.38 9.62 -8.76
CA PRO A 84 -7.37 8.84 -9.46
C PRO A 84 -6.17 9.71 -9.85
N VAL A 85 -4.96 9.24 -9.55
CA VAL A 85 -3.71 9.88 -9.99
C VAL A 85 -2.68 8.82 -10.37
N GLY A 86 -1.66 9.23 -11.11
CA GLY A 86 -0.55 8.35 -11.44
C GLY A 86 -0.77 7.58 -12.74
N ALA A 87 -0.01 6.51 -12.92
CA ALA A 87 -0.09 5.64 -14.07
C ALA A 87 -1.01 4.44 -13.80
N THR A 88 -1.88 4.11 -14.76
CA THR A 88 -2.66 2.86 -14.73
C THR A 88 -1.77 1.68 -15.10
N ALA A 89 -1.99 0.53 -14.48
CA ALA A 89 -1.33 -0.72 -14.82
C ALA A 89 -1.59 -1.13 -16.28
N GLU A 90 -2.73 -0.75 -16.85
CA GLU A 90 -3.03 -0.88 -18.28
C GLU A 90 -1.96 -0.20 -19.15
N SER A 91 -1.53 1.01 -18.80
CA SER A 91 -0.50 1.77 -19.53
C SER A 91 0.93 1.25 -19.30
N MET A 92 1.13 0.36 -18.33
CA MET A 92 2.45 -0.20 -17.98
C MET A 92 2.86 -1.33 -18.92
N SER A 93 4.17 -1.44 -19.16
CA SER A 93 4.75 -2.65 -19.76
C SER A 93 4.52 -3.88 -18.87
N GLU A 94 4.72 -5.08 -19.41
CA GLU A 94 4.60 -6.32 -18.63
C GLU A 94 5.53 -6.33 -17.41
N SER A 95 6.78 -5.87 -17.57
CA SER A 95 7.75 -5.80 -16.48
C SER A 95 7.37 -4.76 -15.42
N GLN A 96 6.87 -3.59 -15.82
CA GLN A 96 6.37 -2.56 -14.89
C GLN A 96 5.14 -3.05 -14.12
N ARG A 97 4.23 -3.76 -14.79
CA ARG A 97 3.04 -4.36 -14.17
C ARG A 97 3.43 -5.47 -13.19
N ALA A 98 4.41 -6.29 -13.53
CA ALA A 98 4.95 -7.31 -12.62
C ALA A 98 5.62 -6.67 -11.39
N ALA A 99 6.37 -5.58 -11.56
CA ALA A 99 6.95 -4.82 -10.44
C ALA A 99 5.87 -4.21 -9.53
N LEU A 100 4.81 -3.63 -10.12
CA LEU A 100 3.65 -3.16 -9.36
C LEU A 100 3.00 -4.28 -8.55
N LEU A 101 2.76 -5.44 -9.15
CA LEU A 101 2.17 -6.58 -8.44
C LEU A 101 3.12 -7.17 -7.37
N THR A 102 4.43 -7.07 -7.57
CA THR A 102 5.42 -7.43 -6.54
C THR A 102 5.31 -6.51 -5.33
N LEU A 103 5.18 -5.20 -5.56
CA LEU A 103 4.94 -4.23 -4.49
C LEU A 103 3.60 -4.46 -3.79
N VAL A 104 2.51 -4.74 -4.52
CA VAL A 104 1.22 -5.13 -3.91
C VAL A 104 1.38 -6.39 -3.06
N SER A 105 2.18 -7.35 -3.53
CA SER A 105 2.44 -8.61 -2.81
C SER A 105 3.21 -8.40 -1.50
N GLU A 106 4.04 -7.35 -1.40
CA GLU A 106 4.71 -6.99 -0.14
C GLU A 106 3.70 -6.61 0.96
N TYR A 107 2.65 -5.85 0.59
CA TYR A 107 1.63 -5.43 1.55
C TYR A 107 0.73 -6.58 2.00
N VAL A 108 0.23 -7.40 1.06
CA VAL A 108 -0.62 -8.54 1.42
C VAL A 108 0.18 -9.66 2.10
N GLY A 109 1.47 -9.77 1.79
CA GLY A 109 2.41 -10.75 2.33
C GLY A 109 2.78 -10.55 3.81
N ARG A 110 2.24 -9.50 4.46
CA ARG A 110 2.33 -9.30 5.91
C ARG A 110 1.66 -10.43 6.71
N TYR A 111 0.81 -11.22 6.06
CA TYR A 111 0.09 -12.33 6.65
C TYR A 111 0.55 -13.70 6.13
N ARG A 112 0.02 -14.76 6.74
CA ARG A 112 0.24 -16.13 6.29
C ARG A 112 -0.14 -16.28 4.81
N SER A 113 0.58 -17.15 4.10
CA SER A 113 0.52 -17.27 2.65
C SER A 113 -0.88 -17.55 2.09
N ASP A 114 -1.73 -18.25 2.84
CA ASP A 114 -3.12 -18.53 2.47
C ASP A 114 -4.01 -17.27 2.52
N ILE A 115 -3.83 -16.43 3.54
CA ILE A 115 -4.53 -15.14 3.66
C ILE A 115 -4.06 -14.19 2.55
N ALA A 116 -2.74 -14.09 2.37
CA ALA A 116 -2.13 -13.27 1.33
C ALA A 116 -2.58 -13.70 -0.08
N ALA A 117 -2.65 -15.01 -0.33
CA ALA A 117 -3.14 -15.55 -1.60
C ALA A 117 -4.61 -15.18 -1.85
N ALA A 118 -5.48 -15.30 -0.85
CA ALA A 118 -6.89 -14.93 -0.96
C ALA A 118 -7.06 -13.44 -1.28
N ASP A 119 -6.31 -12.55 -0.62
CA ASP A 119 -6.37 -11.11 -0.90
C ASP A 119 -5.80 -10.79 -2.30
N MET A 120 -4.72 -11.46 -2.73
CA MET A 120 -4.20 -11.32 -4.10
C MET A 120 -5.19 -11.80 -5.16
N GLU A 121 -5.94 -12.87 -4.89
CA GLU A 121 -6.99 -13.34 -5.80
C GLU A 121 -8.13 -12.31 -5.92
N LYS A 122 -8.58 -11.71 -4.81
CA LYS A 122 -9.57 -10.62 -4.83
C LYS A 122 -9.09 -9.44 -5.68
N ILE A 123 -7.85 -9.00 -5.46
CA ILE A 123 -7.22 -7.90 -6.21
C ILE A 123 -7.19 -8.22 -7.71
N LYS A 124 -6.73 -9.41 -8.09
CA LYS A 124 -6.66 -9.82 -9.50
C LYS A 124 -8.04 -9.89 -10.14
N LYS A 125 -9.03 -10.45 -9.43
CA LYS A 125 -10.41 -10.57 -9.90
C LYS A 125 -11.07 -9.20 -10.12
N ALA A 126 -10.68 -8.18 -9.34
CA ALA A 126 -11.16 -6.81 -9.52
C ALA A 126 -10.63 -6.11 -10.79
N GLY A 127 -9.56 -6.63 -11.39
CA GLY A 127 -8.93 -6.11 -12.61
C GLY A 127 -7.58 -5.47 -12.33
N VAL A 128 -6.50 -6.18 -12.68
CA VAL A 128 -5.11 -5.70 -12.49
C VAL A 128 -4.85 -4.43 -13.30
N GLU A 129 -5.38 -4.36 -14.51
CA GLU A 129 -5.25 -3.24 -15.44
C GLU A 129 -5.77 -1.91 -14.87
N LYS A 130 -6.72 -1.97 -13.93
CA LYS A 130 -7.34 -0.82 -13.28
C LYS A 130 -6.54 -0.29 -12.09
N ILE A 131 -5.48 -0.98 -11.68
CA ILE A 131 -4.65 -0.54 -10.55
C ILE A 131 -3.87 0.70 -10.97
N LEU A 132 -3.95 1.75 -10.17
CA LEU A 132 -3.22 3.00 -10.31
C LEU A 132 -2.04 3.02 -9.36
N PHE A 133 -0.88 3.43 -9.86
CA PHE A 133 0.29 3.78 -9.05
C PHE A 133 0.60 5.26 -9.19
N GLY A 134 0.50 5.99 -8.09
CA GLY A 134 0.79 7.42 -8.01
C GLY A 134 1.90 7.73 -7.01
N TRP A 135 2.80 8.61 -7.40
CA TRP A 135 3.95 9.07 -6.62
C TRP A 135 3.90 10.59 -6.42
N ALA A 136 4.33 11.05 -5.25
CA ALA A 136 4.61 12.45 -4.98
C ALA A 136 5.91 12.64 -4.22
N GLY A 137 6.64 13.72 -4.52
CA GLY A 137 7.93 14.02 -3.90
C GLY A 137 9.14 13.42 -4.61
N GLY A 138 10.27 13.41 -3.91
CA GLY A 138 11.56 13.11 -4.51
C GLY A 138 11.78 11.62 -4.74
N THR A 139 12.35 11.26 -5.88
CA THR A 139 12.55 9.86 -6.30
C THR A 139 13.87 9.26 -5.81
N LYS A 140 14.81 10.08 -5.31
CA LYS A 140 16.09 9.60 -4.78
C LYS A 140 15.96 9.15 -3.33
N VAL A 141 16.82 8.20 -2.95
CA VAL A 141 16.91 7.71 -1.57
C VAL A 141 17.18 8.87 -0.61
N GLY A 142 16.42 8.91 0.49
CA GLY A 142 16.50 9.96 1.51
C GLY A 142 15.68 11.23 1.19
N GLU A 143 15.12 11.36 -0.01
CA GLU A 143 14.18 12.44 -0.30
C GLU A 143 12.78 12.12 0.26
N PRO A 144 12.05 13.13 0.77
CA PRO A 144 10.65 12.97 1.20
C PRO A 144 9.77 12.48 0.07
N TYR A 145 8.92 11.50 0.37
CA TYR A 145 8.01 10.93 -0.62
C TYR A 145 6.69 10.47 -0.04
N TYR A 146 5.75 10.32 -0.96
CA TYR A 146 4.49 9.64 -0.76
C TYR A 146 4.19 8.81 -2.01
N TYR A 147 3.63 7.62 -1.84
CA TYR A 147 3.00 6.92 -2.94
C TYR A 147 1.68 6.29 -2.50
N ARG A 148 0.84 6.00 -3.49
CA ARG A 148 -0.32 5.15 -3.31
C ARG A 148 -0.51 4.18 -4.46
N ILE A 149 -1.04 3.02 -4.10
CA ILE A 149 -1.52 2.00 -5.02
C ILE A 149 -3.00 1.85 -4.77
N GLN A 150 -3.81 2.14 -5.78
CA GLN A 150 -5.26 2.09 -5.66
C GLN A 150 -5.84 1.19 -6.73
N GLY A 151 -6.55 0.16 -6.31
CA GLY A 151 -7.39 -0.66 -7.20
C GLY A 151 -8.87 -0.37 -6.98
N PRO A 152 -9.76 -1.11 -7.66
CA PRO A 152 -11.21 -0.95 -7.48
C PRO A 152 -11.71 -1.29 -6.08
N THR A 153 -10.97 -2.11 -5.33
CA THR A 153 -11.41 -2.66 -4.03
C THR A 153 -10.50 -2.28 -2.87
N PHE A 154 -9.37 -1.60 -3.11
CA PHE A 154 -8.34 -1.40 -2.08
C PHE A 154 -7.56 -0.11 -2.26
N LEU A 155 -6.89 0.27 -1.16
CA LEU A 155 -5.91 1.34 -1.14
C LEU A 155 -4.70 0.96 -0.28
N MET A 156 -3.51 1.11 -0.85
CA MET A 156 -2.23 1.08 -0.14
C MET A 156 -1.61 2.46 -0.22
N GLU A 157 -1.13 2.99 0.91
CA GLU A 157 -0.41 4.26 0.95
C GLU A 157 0.92 4.06 1.67
N CYS A 158 1.91 4.87 1.30
CA CYS A 158 3.15 5.00 2.05
C CYS A 158 3.59 6.46 2.06
N ALA A 159 4.04 6.92 3.22
CA ALA A 159 4.48 8.28 3.46
C ALA A 159 5.80 8.23 4.24
N ASN A 160 6.82 8.94 3.78
CA ASN A 160 8.03 9.19 4.55
C ASN A 160 8.45 10.65 4.37
N ILE A 161 7.91 11.51 5.22
CA ILE A 161 8.08 12.97 5.13
C ILE A 161 8.64 13.54 6.42
N GLN A 162 8.15 13.10 7.58
CA GLN A 162 8.52 13.67 8.86
C GLN A 162 9.99 13.36 9.22
N ASN A 163 10.55 14.18 10.11
CA ASN A 163 11.92 14.04 10.62
C ASN A 163 12.98 13.97 9.50
N ASN A 164 12.81 14.78 8.45
CA ASN A 164 13.65 14.78 7.25
C ASN A 164 13.62 13.44 6.50
N ALA A 165 12.42 12.95 6.19
CA ALA A 165 12.20 11.63 5.55
C ALA A 165 12.83 10.47 6.34
N ARG A 166 12.67 10.50 7.67
CA ARG A 166 13.15 9.45 8.58
C ARG A 166 12.03 8.79 9.38
N HIS A 167 10.78 9.08 9.07
CA HIS A 167 9.62 8.52 9.75
C HIS A 167 8.67 7.99 8.69
N VAL A 168 8.79 6.69 8.42
CA VAL A 168 8.03 6.03 7.36
C VAL A 168 6.76 5.42 7.95
N HIS A 169 5.65 5.58 7.24
CA HIS A 169 4.35 4.96 7.49
C HIS A 169 3.88 4.25 6.23
N ALA A 170 3.22 3.11 6.39
CA ALA A 170 2.62 2.33 5.32
C ALA A 170 1.29 1.72 5.76
N THR A 171 0.26 1.86 4.93
CA THR A 171 -1.10 1.37 5.20
C THR A 171 -1.60 0.45 4.11
N TRP A 172 -2.43 -0.52 4.49
CA TRP A 172 -3.20 -1.37 3.59
C TRP A 172 -4.65 -1.40 4.07
N ARG A 173 -5.57 -1.04 3.17
CA ARG A 173 -7.00 -0.86 3.45
C ARG A 173 -7.81 -1.58 2.37
N ASP A 174 -8.87 -2.25 2.79
CA ASP A 174 -9.88 -2.85 1.90
C ASP A 174 -11.16 -2.03 2.01
N PHE A 175 -11.70 -1.54 0.88
CA PHE A 175 -12.86 -0.65 0.86
C PHE A 175 -14.12 -1.28 1.47
N THR A 176 -14.27 -2.61 1.38
CA THR A 176 -15.42 -3.32 1.97
C THR A 176 -15.00 -4.28 3.08
N GLY A 177 -13.74 -4.70 3.10
CA GLY A 177 -13.20 -5.66 4.06
C GLY A 177 -12.70 -5.07 5.38
N ASP A 178 -12.44 -3.76 5.48
CA ASP A 178 -11.90 -3.15 6.70
C ASP A 178 -12.74 -3.48 7.95
N PHE A 179 -12.09 -4.05 8.98
CA PHE A 179 -12.68 -4.55 10.23
C PHE A 179 -13.71 -5.68 10.04
N GLY A 180 -13.70 -6.38 8.91
CA GLY A 180 -14.63 -7.47 8.60
C GLY A 180 -16.06 -7.00 8.34
N ARG A 181 -16.25 -5.77 7.85
CA ARG A 181 -17.57 -5.17 7.64
C ARG A 181 -18.48 -5.92 6.70
N ASP A 182 -17.95 -6.60 5.68
CA ASP A 182 -18.77 -7.40 4.77
C ASP A 182 -19.39 -8.61 5.49
N ALA A 183 -18.60 -9.30 6.32
CA ALA A 183 -19.07 -10.48 7.07
C ALA A 183 -20.21 -10.15 8.06
N LEU A 184 -20.19 -8.96 8.66
CA LEU A 184 -21.30 -8.49 9.51
C LEU A 184 -22.60 -8.39 8.68
N LYS A 185 -22.54 -7.75 7.51
CA LYS A 185 -23.71 -7.59 6.64
C LYS A 185 -24.21 -8.93 6.10
N GLU A 186 -23.30 -9.82 5.71
CA GLU A 186 -23.64 -11.16 5.22
C GLU A 186 -24.32 -12.01 6.31
N HIS A 187 -23.82 -11.99 7.55
CA HIS A 187 -24.45 -12.67 8.68
C HIS A 187 -25.88 -12.17 8.93
N TYR A 188 -26.09 -10.85 8.98
CA TYR A 188 -27.42 -10.26 9.14
C TYR A 188 -28.39 -10.61 8.01
N SER A 189 -27.90 -10.88 6.79
CA SER A 189 -28.74 -11.19 5.63
C SER A 189 -29.08 -12.69 5.50
N GLN A 190 -28.33 -13.56 6.20
CA GLN A 190 -28.53 -15.02 6.16
C GLN A 190 -29.26 -15.55 7.39
N ASP A 191 -29.16 -14.86 8.54
CA ASP A 191 -29.72 -15.33 9.82
C ASP A 191 -30.98 -14.56 10.29
N HIS A 192 -31.52 -13.65 9.47
CA HIS A 192 -32.78 -12.92 9.70
C HIS A 192 -33.59 -12.76 8.42
#